data_AF-A0A926DCN2-F1
#
_entry.id   AF-A0A926DCN2-F1
#
_cell.length_a   1.000
_cell.length_b   1.000
_cell.length_c   1.000
_cell.angle_alpha   90.00
_cell.angle_beta   90.00
_cell.angle_gamma   90.00
#
_symmetry.space_group_name_H-M   'P 1'
#
loop_
_entity.id
_entity.type
_entity.pdbx_description
1 polymer ?
#
loop_
_entity_poly.entity_id
_entity_poly.type
_entity_poly.pdbx_seq_one_letter_code
_entity_poly.pdbx_strand_id
1 'polypeptide(L)' 'MLVDWRIYTWYCPNCKEEVAGLKNKKNQIKVKCSQCGAEMIRTVVGRRHDVIDIYAPNGEERKDLELRII' A
#
# COMPACT_ATOMS: atom_id res chain seq x y z
N MET A 1 21.84 4.60 -10.85
CA MET A 1 20.49 4.02 -10.73
C MET A 1 19.48 5.13 -10.93
N LEU A 2 18.83 5.19 -12.09
CA LEU A 2 17.84 6.20 -12.42
C LEU A 2 16.60 6.01 -11.53
N VAL A 3 16.12 7.08 -10.92
CA VAL A 3 14.85 7.07 -10.19
C VAL A 3 13.73 6.92 -11.23
N ASP A 4 12.90 5.90 -11.07
CA ASP A 4 11.73 5.68 -11.92
C ASP A 4 10.64 6.70 -11.55
N TRP A 5 10.51 7.76 -12.35
CA TRP A 5 9.51 8.82 -12.17
C TRP A 5 8.11 8.44 -12.66
N ARG A 6 7.89 7.18 -13.04
CA ARG A 6 6.57 6.71 -13.43
C ARG A 6 5.61 6.76 -12.25
N ILE A 7 4.47 7.41 -12.46
CA ILE A 7 3.33 7.35 -11.55
C ILE A 7 2.64 6.01 -11.77
N TYR A 8 2.42 5.28 -10.68
CA TYR A 8 1.67 4.03 -10.66
C TYR A 8 0.33 4.30 -10.01
N THR A 9 -0.75 3.91 -10.68
CA THR A 9 -2.12 4.04 -10.17
C THR A 9 -2.80 2.68 -10.01
N TRP A 10 -3.76 2.61 -9.08
CA TRP A 10 -4.70 1.50 -8.91
C TRP A 10 -5.90 1.97 -8.07
N TYR A 11 -6.92 1.13 -7.95
CA TYR A 11 -8.06 1.40 -7.07
C TYR A 11 -7.83 0.86 -5.67
N CYS A 12 -8.09 1.68 -4.66
CA CYS A 12 -8.05 1.26 -3.26
C CYS A 12 -8.93 0.02 -3.05
N PRO A 13 -8.39 -1.12 -2.58
CA PRO A 13 -9.19 -2.33 -2.42
C PRO A 13 -10.27 -2.22 -1.32
N ASN A 14 -10.15 -1.22 -0.43
CA ASN A 14 -11.13 -0.97 0.62
C ASN A 14 -12.36 -0.18 0.13
N CYS A 15 -12.16 0.97 -0.54
CA CYS A 15 -13.25 1.88 -0.90
C CYS A 15 -13.39 2.20 -2.40
N LYS A 16 -12.50 1.66 -3.25
CA LYS A 16 -12.48 1.85 -4.71
C LYS A 16 -12.08 3.24 -5.22
N GLU A 17 -11.64 4.16 -4.35
CA GLU A 17 -11.04 5.42 -4.78
C GLU A 17 -9.74 5.17 -5.55
N GLU A 18 -9.47 5.94 -6.61
CA GLU A 18 -8.20 5.85 -7.32
C GLU A 18 -7.06 6.41 -6.47
N VAL A 19 -5.94 5.69 -6.40
CA VAL A 19 -4.74 6.09 -5.69
C VAL A 19 -3.53 6.09 -6.62
N ALA A 20 -2.58 6.98 -6.36
CA ALA A 20 -1.39 7.17 -7.18
C ALA A 20 -0.13 7.33 -6.32
N GLY A 21 0.99 6.76 -6.76
CA GLY A 21 2.27 6.87 -6.05
C GLY A 21 3.49 6.63 -6.94
N LEU A 22 4.67 6.93 -6.38
CA LEU A 22 5.96 6.73 -7.04
C LEU A 22 6.65 5.47 -6.49
N LYS A 23 7.35 4.76 -7.37
CA LYS A 23 8.11 3.57 -7.00
C LYS A 23 9.47 3.95 -6.41
N ASN A 24 9.78 3.42 -5.25
CA ASN A 24 11.07 3.61 -4.60
C ASN A 24 12.13 2.62 -5.11
N LYS A 25 13.37 2.77 -4.63
CA LYS A 25 14.51 1.88 -4.97
C LYS A 25 14.32 0.41 -4.54
N LYS A 26 13.35 0.11 -3.67
CA LYS A 26 13.00 -1.24 -3.20
C LYS A 26 11.85 -1.87 -4.00
N ASN A 27 11.48 -1.31 -5.16
CA ASN A 27 10.32 -1.73 -5.95
C ASN A 27 8.98 -1.66 -5.21
N GLN A 28 8.87 -0.72 -4.26
CA GLN A 28 7.64 -0.49 -3.49
C GLN A 28 7.01 0.85 -3.88
N ILE A 29 5.68 0.86 -3.97
CA ILE A 29 4.87 2.06 -4.10
C ILE A 29 4.05 2.21 -2.83
N LYS A 30 4.25 3.31 -2.09
CA LYS A 30 3.48 3.62 -0.88
C LYS A 30 2.46 4.71 -1.20
N VAL A 31 1.22 4.50 -0.78
CA VAL A 31 0.13 5.47 -0.94
C VAL A 31 -0.77 5.44 0.29
N LYS A 32 -1.47 6.55 0.51
CA LYS A 32 -2.58 6.65 1.47
C LYS A 32 -3.83 7.04 0.70
N CYS A 33 -4.92 6.31 0.89
CA CYS A 33 -6.20 6.64 0.28
C CYS A 33 -6.74 7.95 0.86
N SER A 34 -7.09 8.90 0.01
CA SER A 34 -7.68 10.19 0.41
C SER A 34 -9.10 10.05 0.96
N GLN A 35 -9.84 9.02 0.55
CA GLN A 35 -11.24 8.82 0.93
C GLN A 35 -11.38 8.07 2.26
N CYS A 36 -10.81 6.86 2.38
CA CYS A 36 -10.97 6.02 3.57
C CYS A 36 -9.77 6.04 4.52
N GLY A 37 -8.68 6.71 4.16
CA GLY A 37 -7.48 6.80 5.00
C GLY A 37 -6.60 5.54 5.05
N ALA A 38 -7.02 4.43 4.43
CA ALA A 38 -6.22 3.20 4.38
C ALA A 38 -4.84 3.44 3.76
N GLU A 39 -3.81 2.89 4.39
CA GLU A 39 -2.43 2.96 3.90
C GLU A 39 -2.08 1.67 3.14
N MET A 40 -1.42 1.81 2.00
CA MET A 40 -1.14 0.70 1.11
C MET A 40 0.32 0.69 0.67
N ILE A 41 0.92 -0.50 0.67
CA ILE A 41 2.27 -0.73 0.14
C ILE A 41 2.16 -1.80 -0.95
N ARG A 42 2.29 -1.38 -2.21
CA ARG A 42 2.39 -2.29 -3.35
C ARG A 42 3.85 -2.63 -3.61
N THR A 43 4.19 -3.91 -3.57
CA THR A 43 5.52 -4.43 -3.92
C THR A 43 5.46 -5.21 -5.22
N VAL A 44 6.25 -4.82 -6.22
CA VAL A 44 6.36 -5.54 -7.49
C VAL A 44 7.33 -6.71 -7.32
N VAL A 45 6.78 -7.93 -7.18
CA VAL A 45 7.56 -9.16 -6.94
C VAL A 45 8.05 -9.76 -8.27
N GLY A 46 7.26 -9.63 -9.32
CA GLY A 46 7.61 -10.11 -10.66
C GLY A 46 6.76 -9.49 -11.74
N ARG A 47 6.92 -9.96 -12.99
CA ARG A 47 6.22 -9.38 -14.15
C ARG A 47 4.69 -9.47 -14.09
N ARG A 48 4.16 -10.46 -13.35
CA ARG A 48 2.72 -10.73 -13.20
C ARG A 48 2.30 -10.91 -11.74
N HIS A 49 3.15 -10.46 -10.81
CA HIS A 49 2.93 -10.70 -9.39
C HIS A 49 3.24 -9.43 -8.61
N ASP A 50 2.20 -8.87 -8.02
CA ASP A 50 2.27 -7.79 -7.06
C ASP A 50 1.67 -8.25 -5.74
N VAL A 51 2.26 -7.79 -4.64
CA VAL A 51 1.69 -7.92 -3.30
C VAL A 51 1.25 -6.53 -2.86
N ILE A 52 0.04 -6.41 -2.33
CA ILE A 52 -0.46 -5.16 -1.75
C ILE A 52 -0.75 -5.41 -0.28
N ASP A 53 0.10 -4.89 0.59
CA ASP A 53 -0.20 -4.81 2.02
C ASP A 53 -1.15 -3.63 2.24
N ILE A 54 -2.25 -3.87 2.95
CA ILE A 54 -3.28 -2.88 3.25
C ILE A 54 -3.38 -2.75 4.77
N TYR A 55 -3.26 -1.54 5.26
CA TYR A 55 -3.35 -1.20 6.67
C TYR A 55 -4.58 -0.32 6.88
N ALA A 56 -5.33 -0.64 7.93
CA ALA A 56 -6.40 0.23 8.41
C ALA A 56 -5.82 1.61 8.78
N PRO A 57 -6.60 2.70 8.65
CA PRO A 57 -6.16 4.01 9.12
C PRO A 57 -5.84 3.97 10.63
N ASN A 58 -4.94 4.86 11.06
CA ASN A 58 -4.63 5.01 12.48
C ASN A 58 -5.92 5.23 13.30
N GLY A 59 -6.06 4.49 14.41
CA GLY A 59 -7.25 4.48 15.26
C GLY A 59 -8.25 3.35 14.97
N GLU A 60 -8.08 2.62 13.87
CA GLU A 60 -8.89 1.43 13.51
C GLU A 60 -8.11 0.12 13.67
N GLU A 61 -7.18 0.06 14.63
CA GLU A 61 -6.40 -1.14 14.92
C GLU A 61 -7.27 -2.25 15.52
N ARG A 62 -6.96 -3.50 15.17
CA ARG A 62 -7.57 -4.67 15.81
C ARG A 62 -7.13 -4.73 17.27
N LYS A 63 -8.09 -4.61 18.20
CA LYS A 63 -7.85 -4.63 19.65
C LYS A 63 -7.81 -6.05 20.24
N ASP A 64 -8.30 -7.02 19.49
CA ASP A 64 -8.44 -8.43 19.87
C ASP A 64 -7.21 -9.29 19.51
N LEU A 65 -6.32 -8.76 18.67
CA LEU A 65 -5.02 -9.36 18.42
C LEU A 65 -4.04 -8.87 19.49
N GLU A 66 -3.99 -9.53 20.65
CA GLU A 66 -2.79 -9.46 21.47
C GLU A 66 -1.63 -9.90 20.58
N LEU A 67 -0.65 -9.02 20.37
CA LEU A 67 0.61 -9.34 19.72
C LEU A 67 1.14 -10.58 20.44
N ARG A 68 1.03 -11.75 19.81
CA ARG A 68 1.66 -12.97 20.31
C ARG A 68 3.16 -12.71 20.24
N ILE A 69 3.72 -12.20 21.32
CA ILE A 69 5.15 -12.18 21.55
C ILE A 69 5.52 -13.65 21.73
N ILE A 70 6.00 -14.26 20.65
CA ILE A 70 6.65 -15.57 20.67
C ILE A 70 8.09 -15.35 21.11
#